data_AF-J4GIV2-F1
#
_entry.id   AF-J4GIV2-F1
#
_cell.length_a   1.000
_cell.length_b   1.000
_cell.length_c   1.000
_cell.angle_alpha   90.00
_cell.angle_beta   90.00
_cell.angle_gamma   90.00
#
_symmetry.space_group_name_H-M   'P 1'
#
loop_
_entity.id
_entity.type
_entity.pdbx_description
1 polymer ?
#
loop_
_entity_poly.entity_id
_entity_poly.type
_entity_poly.pdbx_seq_one_letter_code
_entity_poly.pdbx_strand_id
1 'polypeptide(L)'
;MQAKALRSEISRGLSYASAIYLLENTTISANEAVNSNIASGDGGARTFRLGGISRDEVDILTLTSSLLSLQNAAKPKSALKTTLLSIADYYAGDIDSDPDGDGLLGFASGLSDEIRARQKRTFGHESLVRDQHERIQKLVGQINAVRPRTAENKGIRIFELFVRSRYIQVGGKLLDALTTLPLLVNATRAVQADVTAISIEAALLKLSILRSRAHIALYGHSSYKAPGDTMNQALAAAHNKLRVRERAQENEEHYLGAKFALYEGLLGLVDRREGGFAQVVADMARVKKEAEECKKDLRRLGWTGD
;
A
#
# COMPACT_ATOMS: atom_id res chain seq x y z
N MET A 1 22.45 -7.95 -12.58
CA MET A 1 21.11 -7.80 -13.19
C MET A 1 19.94 -8.26 -12.30
N GLN A 2 20.15 -9.14 -11.31
CA GLN A 2 19.09 -9.61 -10.39
C GLN A 2 18.56 -8.55 -9.39
N ALA A 3 19.32 -7.50 -9.08
CA ALA A 3 18.87 -6.45 -8.14
C ALA A 3 17.74 -5.53 -8.67
N LYS A 4 17.51 -5.50 -9.99
CA LYS A 4 16.41 -4.71 -10.59
C LYS A 4 15.07 -5.46 -10.56
N ALA A 5 15.09 -6.79 -10.53
CA ALA A 5 13.88 -7.62 -10.44
C ALA A 5 13.25 -7.54 -9.03
N LEU A 6 14.08 -7.64 -7.98
CA LEU A 6 13.65 -7.55 -6.58
C LEU A 6 13.03 -6.20 -6.19
N ARG A 7 13.46 -5.10 -6.81
CA ARG A 7 12.83 -3.77 -6.57
C ARG A 7 11.46 -3.62 -7.20
N SER A 8 11.14 -4.39 -8.25
CA SER A 8 9.83 -4.35 -8.90
C SER A 8 8.77 -5.18 -8.15
N GLU A 9 9.19 -6.24 -7.45
CA GLU A 9 8.30 -7.05 -6.61
C GLU A 9 7.95 -6.36 -5.29
N ILE A 10 8.88 -5.64 -4.67
CA ILE A 10 8.60 -4.85 -3.47
C ILE A 10 7.61 -3.70 -3.77
N SER A 11 7.65 -3.13 -4.98
CA SER A 11 6.67 -2.12 -5.42
C SER A 11 5.30 -2.68 -5.82
N ARG A 12 5.14 -4.01 -5.89
CA ARG A 12 3.90 -4.69 -6.31
C ARG A 12 3.16 -5.43 -5.20
N GLY A 13 3.69 -5.44 -3.98
CA GLY A 13 3.32 -6.48 -3.00
C GLY A 13 2.86 -6.04 -1.63
N LEU A 14 2.61 -4.75 -1.35
CA LEU A 14 1.83 -4.39 -0.16
C LEU A 14 0.35 -4.32 -0.56
N SER A 15 -0.23 -5.50 -0.75
CA SER A 15 -1.68 -5.66 -0.84
C SER A 15 -2.32 -4.95 0.36
N TYR A 16 -3.42 -4.22 0.14
CA TYR A 16 -4.21 -3.61 1.21
C TYR A 16 -4.53 -4.61 2.34
N ALA A 17 -4.63 -5.91 2.02
CA ALA A 17 -4.77 -6.98 3.00
C ALA A 17 -3.58 -7.10 3.97
N SER A 18 -2.32 -6.94 3.52
CA SER A 18 -1.14 -6.94 4.40
C SER A 18 -1.08 -5.70 5.30
N ALA A 19 -1.52 -4.54 4.81
CA ALA A 19 -1.60 -3.33 5.62
C ALA A 19 -2.69 -3.46 6.71
N ILE A 20 -3.82 -4.09 6.40
CA ILE A 20 -4.91 -4.36 7.35
C ILE A 20 -4.49 -5.42 8.38
N TYR A 21 -3.82 -6.49 7.95
CA TYR A 21 -3.31 -7.55 8.85
C TYR A 21 -2.26 -7.03 9.85
N LEU A 22 -1.38 -6.12 9.42
CA LEU A 22 -0.41 -5.44 10.30
C LEU A 22 -1.10 -4.49 11.30
N LEU A 23 -2.21 -3.87 10.91
CA LEU A 23 -3.03 -3.02 11.79
C LEU A 23 -3.87 -3.83 12.78
N GLU A 24 -4.25 -5.07 12.47
CA GLU A 24 -4.97 -5.94 13.42
C GLU A 24 -4.03 -6.61 14.42
N ASN A 25 -2.86 -7.09 13.98
CA ASN A 25 -1.91 -7.76 14.87
C ASN A 25 -1.27 -6.83 15.90
N THR A 26 -1.17 -5.53 15.60
CA THR A 26 -0.70 -4.52 16.58
C THR A 26 -1.74 -4.23 17.67
N THR A 27 -3.02 -4.56 17.46
CA THR A 27 -4.09 -4.28 18.45
C THR A 27 -4.28 -5.36 19.51
N ILE A 28 -3.93 -6.62 19.22
CA ILE A 28 -4.08 -7.72 20.19
C ILE A 28 -3.18 -7.51 21.41
N SER A 29 -2.02 -6.87 21.23
CA SER A 29 -1.09 -6.56 22.33
C SER A 29 -1.53 -5.40 23.23
N ALA A 30 -2.53 -4.59 22.84
CA ALA A 30 -2.92 -3.37 23.56
C ALA A 30 -4.28 -3.47 24.28
N ASN A 31 -5.14 -4.41 23.88
CA ASN A 31 -6.52 -4.51 24.38
C ASN A 31 -6.67 -5.37 25.64
N GLU A 32 -5.63 -6.04 26.12
CA GLU A 32 -5.70 -6.84 27.36
C GLU A 32 -5.65 -5.98 28.64
N ALA A 33 -5.48 -4.65 28.53
CA ALA A 33 -5.28 -3.77 29.68
C ALA A 33 -6.46 -2.85 30.05
N VAL A 34 -7.51 -2.72 29.22
CA VAL A 34 -8.54 -1.69 29.47
C VAL A 34 -9.94 -2.20 29.15
N ASN A 35 -10.51 -2.98 30.06
CA ASN A 35 -11.96 -3.20 30.14
C ASN A 35 -12.45 -2.87 31.54
N SER A 36 -12.74 -1.59 31.78
CA SER A 36 -13.82 -1.18 32.69
C SER A 36 -14.23 0.26 32.38
N ASN A 37 -15.55 0.45 32.28
CA ASN A 37 -16.29 1.72 32.24
C ASN A 37 -16.28 2.47 30.89
N ILE A 38 -17.45 2.54 30.26
CA ILE A 38 -18.29 3.75 30.25
C ILE A 38 -19.62 3.38 29.57
N ALA A 39 -20.69 3.53 30.33
CA ALA A 39 -22.07 3.45 29.88
C ALA A 39 -22.63 4.87 29.65
N SER A 40 -23.62 4.93 28.76
CA SER A 40 -24.72 5.90 28.71
C SER A 40 -24.47 7.29 28.11
N GLY A 41 -25.38 7.71 27.23
CA GLY A 41 -25.73 9.14 27.11
C GLY A 41 -26.09 9.68 25.72
N ASP A 42 -27.37 9.49 25.36
CA ASP A 42 -28.28 10.50 24.79
C ASP A 42 -28.16 10.99 23.32
N GLY A 43 -29.31 10.95 22.62
CA GLY A 43 -29.49 11.16 21.19
C GLY A 43 -30.04 12.55 20.87
N GLY A 44 -29.17 13.44 20.39
CA GLY A 44 -29.54 14.74 19.83
C GLY A 44 -29.45 14.77 18.30
N ALA A 45 -30.53 15.16 17.63
CA ALA A 45 -30.63 15.28 16.18
C ALA A 45 -29.55 16.22 15.59
N ARG A 46 -28.65 15.64 14.77
CA ARG A 46 -27.57 16.37 14.10
C ARG A 46 -28.08 17.10 12.86
N THR A 47 -28.05 18.43 12.88
CA THR A 47 -28.32 19.26 11.71
C THR A 47 -27.02 19.44 10.92
N PHE A 48 -26.92 18.80 9.76
CA PHE A 48 -25.78 18.95 8.86
C PHE A 48 -25.95 20.21 8.00
N ARG A 49 -24.99 21.16 8.10
CA ARG A 49 -24.87 22.26 7.13
C ARG A 49 -23.96 21.84 5.96
N LEU A 50 -24.30 22.31 4.75
CA LEU A 50 -23.49 22.13 3.54
C LEU A 50 -22.05 22.58 3.81
N GLY A 51 -21.11 21.64 3.71
CA GLY A 51 -19.72 21.78 4.15
C GLY A 51 -19.22 20.59 4.96
N GLY A 52 -20.12 19.76 5.50
CA GLY A 52 -19.79 18.42 6.02
C GLY A 52 -18.83 18.43 7.22
N ILE A 53 -18.74 19.53 7.95
CA ILE A 53 -18.03 19.61 9.23
C ILE A 53 -19.06 20.03 10.28
N SER A 54 -19.35 19.11 11.21
CA SER A 54 -20.28 19.41 12.32
C SER A 54 -19.64 20.42 13.28
N ARG A 55 -20.45 21.26 13.94
CA ARG A 55 -19.96 22.14 15.01
C ARG A 55 -19.30 21.33 16.13
N ASP A 56 -19.83 20.15 16.41
CA ASP A 56 -19.24 19.20 17.36
C ASP A 56 -17.84 18.75 16.91
N GLU A 57 -17.59 18.62 15.61
CA GLU A 57 -16.27 18.30 15.09
C GLU A 57 -15.31 19.47 15.28
N VAL A 58 -15.77 20.72 15.10
CA VAL A 58 -14.95 21.92 15.37
C VAL A 58 -14.61 22.04 16.86
N ASP A 59 -15.56 21.76 17.75
CA ASP A 59 -15.37 21.83 19.20
C ASP A 59 -14.50 20.66 19.74
N ILE A 60 -14.61 19.47 19.13
CA ILE A 60 -13.66 18.37 19.38
C ILE A 60 -12.26 18.74 18.87
N LEU A 61 -12.16 19.53 17.80
CA LEU A 61 -10.88 19.94 17.25
C LEU A 61 -10.17 20.99 18.12
N THR A 62 -10.90 21.81 18.90
CA THR A 62 -10.33 22.89 19.75
C THR A 62 -9.96 22.44 21.18
N LEU A 63 -10.43 21.29 21.65
CA LEU A 63 -10.08 20.76 22.97
C LEU A 63 -8.60 20.30 23.04
N THR A 64 -7.86 20.88 23.98
CA THR A 64 -6.42 20.78 24.17
C THR A 64 -5.95 19.41 24.72
N SER A 65 -5.26 18.68 23.84
CA SER A 65 -4.04 17.86 23.98
C SER A 65 -3.74 16.88 25.14
N SER A 66 -4.38 16.87 26.31
CA SER A 66 -3.90 15.98 27.41
C SER A 66 -4.69 14.67 27.61
N LEU A 67 -5.92 14.57 27.11
CA LEU A 67 -6.75 13.34 27.20
C LEU A 67 -6.91 12.61 25.84
N LEU A 68 -6.22 13.08 24.81
CA LEU A 68 -6.41 12.69 23.42
C LEU A 68 -5.69 11.39 22.99
N SER A 69 -4.94 10.72 23.87
CA SER A 69 -4.01 9.66 23.43
C SER A 69 -4.67 8.31 23.10
N LEU A 70 -5.81 7.96 23.69
CA LEU A 70 -6.44 6.64 23.48
C LEU A 70 -7.77 6.74 22.72
N GLN A 71 -8.59 7.72 23.05
CA GLN A 71 -9.90 7.93 22.42
C GLN A 71 -9.79 8.43 20.97
N ASN A 72 -8.69 9.10 20.60
CA ASN A 72 -8.45 9.57 19.23
C ASN A 72 -7.72 8.57 18.33
N ALA A 73 -7.31 7.40 18.82
CA ALA A 73 -6.87 6.32 17.92
C ALA A 73 -8.07 5.55 17.38
N ALA A 74 -9.11 5.39 18.21
CA ALA A 74 -10.34 4.70 17.83
C ALA A 74 -11.20 5.49 16.82
N LYS A 75 -11.29 6.82 16.96
CA LYS A 75 -12.08 7.70 16.06
C LYS A 75 -11.63 7.73 14.59
N PRO A 76 -10.35 7.89 14.23
CA PRO A 76 -9.91 7.88 12.85
C PRO A 76 -10.00 6.46 12.27
N LYS A 77 -9.80 5.42 13.10
CA LYS A 77 -10.00 4.03 12.66
C LYS A 77 -11.46 3.76 12.33
N SER A 78 -12.41 4.18 13.17
CA SER A 78 -13.83 4.05 12.86
C SER A 78 -14.22 4.91 11.66
N ALA A 79 -13.78 6.16 11.58
CA ALA A 79 -14.06 7.03 10.42
C ALA A 79 -13.51 6.45 9.11
N LEU A 80 -12.27 5.95 9.09
CA LEU A 80 -11.70 5.28 7.92
C LEU A 80 -12.48 4.02 7.56
N LYS A 81 -12.85 3.20 8.56
CA LYS A 81 -13.69 2.01 8.37
C LYS A 81 -15.05 2.39 7.78
N THR A 82 -15.71 3.43 8.29
CA THR A 82 -16.99 3.93 7.77
C THR A 82 -16.86 4.46 6.34
N THR A 83 -15.76 5.13 6.02
CA THR A 83 -15.51 5.64 4.66
C THR A 83 -15.27 4.49 3.68
N LEU A 84 -14.49 3.48 4.08
CA LEU A 84 -14.27 2.27 3.28
C LEU A 84 -15.53 1.43 3.12
N LEU A 85 -16.35 1.32 4.17
CA LEU A 85 -17.69 0.69 4.13
C LEU A 85 -18.62 1.43 3.17
N SER A 86 -18.70 2.76 3.25
CA SER A 86 -19.51 3.58 2.34
C SER A 86 -19.09 3.45 0.88
N ILE A 87 -17.79 3.36 0.61
CA ILE A 87 -17.28 3.10 -0.74
C ILE A 87 -17.67 1.69 -1.17
N ALA A 88 -17.51 0.69 -0.31
CA ALA A 88 -17.92 -0.68 -0.59
C ALA A 88 -19.43 -0.78 -0.88
N ASP A 89 -20.29 -0.17 -0.07
CA ASP A 89 -21.75 -0.14 -0.26
C ASP A 89 -22.14 0.51 -1.59
N TYR A 90 -21.47 1.60 -1.98
CA TYR A 90 -21.69 2.25 -3.27
C TYR A 90 -21.36 1.33 -4.46
N TYR A 91 -20.31 0.50 -4.32
CA TYR A 91 -19.89 -0.42 -5.36
C TYR A 91 -20.59 -1.79 -5.32
N ALA A 92 -21.15 -2.18 -4.16
CA ALA A 92 -21.90 -3.42 -3.96
C ALA A 92 -23.36 -3.34 -4.48
N GLY A 93 -23.70 -2.28 -5.24
CA GLY A 93 -25.04 -1.93 -5.69
C GLY A 93 -26.00 -3.09 -5.91
N ASP A 94 -27.18 -2.98 -5.28
CA ASP A 94 -28.37 -3.85 -5.35
C ASP A 94 -28.14 -5.35 -5.09
N ILE A 95 -26.99 -5.75 -4.54
CA ILE A 95 -26.84 -7.11 -4.04
C ILE A 95 -27.51 -7.14 -2.66
N ASP A 96 -28.79 -7.55 -2.60
CA ASP A 96 -29.65 -7.70 -1.40
C ASP A 96 -29.13 -8.69 -0.34
N SER A 97 -27.83 -9.00 -0.36
CA SER A 97 -27.20 -9.95 0.56
C SER A 97 -26.46 -9.16 1.62
N ASP A 98 -27.08 -8.99 2.80
CA ASP A 98 -26.42 -8.50 4.02
C ASP A 98 -25.16 -9.37 4.28
N PRO A 99 -23.95 -8.88 3.96
CA PRO A 99 -22.75 -9.67 4.15
C PRO A 99 -22.27 -9.44 5.58
N ASP A 100 -22.15 -10.52 6.35
CA ASP A 100 -21.48 -10.49 7.66
C ASP A 100 -20.12 -9.79 7.53
N GLY A 101 -19.76 -8.94 8.50
CA GLY A 101 -18.70 -7.91 8.36
C GLY A 101 -17.31 -8.38 7.93
N ASP A 102 -16.99 -9.67 8.04
CA ASP A 102 -15.74 -10.26 7.54
C ASP A 102 -15.77 -10.56 6.02
N GLY A 103 -16.96 -10.79 5.45
CA GLY A 103 -17.14 -10.99 4.01
C GLY A 103 -16.83 -9.74 3.19
N LEU A 104 -17.02 -8.55 3.79
CA LEU A 104 -16.82 -7.28 3.11
C LEU A 104 -15.34 -6.98 2.80
N LEU A 105 -14.42 -7.44 3.64
CA LEU A 105 -12.97 -7.34 3.37
C LEU A 105 -12.56 -8.25 2.20
N GLY A 106 -13.18 -9.44 2.12
CA GLY A 106 -13.07 -10.31 0.94
C GLY A 106 -13.54 -9.61 -0.33
N PHE A 107 -14.71 -8.97 -0.30
CA PHE A 107 -15.23 -8.15 -1.41
C PHE A 107 -14.28 -7.02 -1.81
N ALA A 108 -13.73 -6.28 -0.83
CA ALA A 108 -12.77 -5.21 -1.12
C ALA A 108 -11.52 -5.71 -1.85
N SER A 109 -11.04 -6.92 -1.52
CA SER A 109 -9.92 -7.53 -2.25
C SER A 109 -10.28 -7.96 -3.67
N GLY A 110 -11.52 -8.37 -3.91
CA GLY A 110 -12.04 -8.77 -5.23
C GLY A 110 -12.50 -7.61 -6.11
N LEU A 111 -12.72 -6.43 -5.54
CA LEU A 111 -13.26 -5.26 -6.23
C LEU A 111 -12.44 -4.84 -7.45
N SER A 112 -11.11 -4.94 -7.38
CA SER A 112 -10.22 -4.63 -8.51
C SER A 112 -10.47 -5.58 -9.70
N ASP A 113 -10.66 -6.86 -9.42
CA ASP A 113 -10.90 -7.86 -10.46
C ASP A 113 -12.32 -7.75 -11.03
N GLU A 114 -13.30 -7.40 -10.19
CA GLU A 114 -14.66 -7.11 -10.63
C GLU A 114 -14.74 -5.85 -11.50
N ILE A 115 -14.06 -4.77 -11.13
CA ILE A 115 -13.92 -3.56 -11.96
C ILE A 115 -13.33 -3.93 -13.33
N ARG A 116 -12.27 -4.74 -13.34
CA ARG A 116 -11.65 -5.21 -14.59
C ARG A 116 -12.60 -6.07 -15.42
N ALA A 117 -13.35 -6.97 -14.79
CA ALA A 117 -14.34 -7.80 -15.45
C ALA A 117 -15.48 -6.95 -16.04
N ARG A 118 -15.92 -5.92 -15.33
CA ARG A 118 -16.95 -4.97 -15.79
C ARG A 118 -16.45 -4.14 -16.96
N GLN A 119 -15.21 -3.65 -16.90
CA GLN A 119 -14.55 -2.95 -18.02
C GLN A 119 -14.47 -3.83 -19.28
N LYS A 120 -14.14 -5.11 -19.13
CA LYS A 120 -14.10 -6.07 -20.25
C LYS A 120 -15.50 -6.28 -20.86
N ARG A 121 -16.55 -6.35 -20.03
CA ARG A 121 -17.94 -6.44 -20.48
C ARG A 121 -18.37 -5.19 -21.25
N THR A 122 -18.06 -4.00 -20.75
CA THR A 122 -18.37 -2.74 -21.46
C THR A 122 -17.64 -2.64 -22.79
N PHE A 123 -16.37 -3.04 -22.86
CA PHE A 123 -15.62 -3.04 -24.12
C PHE A 123 -16.21 -4.02 -25.16
N GLY A 124 -16.66 -5.20 -24.72
CA GLY A 124 -17.37 -6.14 -25.60
C GLY A 124 -18.74 -5.64 -26.07
N HIS A 125 -19.44 -4.84 -25.26
CA HIS A 125 -20.68 -4.21 -25.67
C HIS A 125 -20.45 -3.11 -26.71
N GLU A 126 -19.39 -2.31 -26.55
CA GLU A 126 -19.01 -1.28 -27.52
C GLU A 126 -18.69 -1.86 -28.91
N SER A 127 -18.02 -3.02 -28.98
CA SER A 127 -17.79 -3.70 -30.26
C SER A 127 -19.10 -4.17 -30.90
N LEU A 128 -20.01 -4.75 -30.11
CA LEU A 128 -21.31 -5.19 -30.62
C LEU A 128 -22.15 -4.03 -31.18
N VAL A 129 -22.18 -2.89 -30.48
CA VAL A 129 -22.89 -1.69 -30.93
C VAL A 129 -22.29 -1.17 -32.24
N ARG A 130 -20.96 -1.23 -32.39
CA ARG A 130 -20.27 -0.84 -33.63
C ARG A 130 -20.65 -1.74 -34.79
N ASP A 131 -20.64 -3.06 -34.60
CA ASP A 131 -21.02 -4.03 -35.63
C ASP A 131 -22.48 -3.87 -36.06
N GLN A 132 -23.38 -3.61 -35.11
CA GLN A 132 -24.78 -3.31 -35.41
C GLN A 132 -24.93 -2.01 -36.21
N HIS A 133 -24.16 -0.97 -35.87
CA HIS A 133 -24.15 0.28 -36.60
C HIS A 133 -23.70 0.09 -38.05
N GLU A 134 -22.63 -0.69 -38.29
CA GLU A 134 -22.17 -1.03 -39.64
C GLU A 134 -23.23 -1.81 -40.43
N ARG A 135 -23.91 -2.77 -39.80
CA ARG A 135 -25.00 -3.54 -40.43
C ARG A 135 -26.16 -2.63 -40.83
N ILE A 136 -26.54 -1.69 -39.98
CA ILE A 136 -27.59 -0.71 -40.27
C ILE A 136 -27.18 0.17 -41.45
N GLN A 137 -25.95 0.70 -41.47
CA GLN A 137 -25.46 1.50 -42.60
C GLN A 137 -25.50 0.71 -43.92
N LYS A 138 -25.12 -0.57 -43.90
CA LYS A 138 -25.20 -1.45 -45.07
C LYS A 138 -26.63 -1.65 -45.56
N LEU A 139 -27.59 -1.90 -44.67
CA LEU A 139 -29.01 -2.03 -45.01
C LEU A 139 -29.57 -0.72 -45.59
N VAL A 140 -29.23 0.43 -45.01
CA VAL A 140 -29.60 1.75 -45.53
C VAL A 140 -29.07 1.94 -46.95
N GLY A 141 -27.82 1.53 -47.21
CA GLY A 141 -27.25 1.53 -48.56
C GLY A 141 -28.04 0.65 -49.55
N GLN A 142 -28.43 -0.55 -49.14
CA GLN A 142 -29.23 -1.46 -49.96
C GLN A 142 -30.63 -0.90 -50.27
N ILE A 143 -31.31 -0.31 -49.27
CA ILE A 143 -32.63 0.31 -49.45
C ILE A 143 -32.53 1.47 -50.45
N ASN A 144 -31.50 2.31 -50.33
CA ASN A 144 -31.29 3.42 -51.25
C ASN A 144 -31.01 2.95 -52.69
N ALA A 145 -30.36 1.79 -52.88
CA ALA A 145 -30.12 1.21 -54.20
C ALA A 145 -31.38 0.65 -54.89
N VAL A 146 -32.40 0.25 -54.14
CA VAL A 146 -33.68 -0.27 -54.68
C VAL A 146 -34.66 0.86 -55.04
N ARG A 147 -34.54 2.00 -54.37
CA ARG A 147 -35.41 3.18 -54.54
C ARG A 147 -35.59 3.73 -55.96
N PRO A 148 -34.60 3.72 -56.89
CA PRO A 148 -34.82 4.26 -58.23
C PRO A 148 -35.74 3.40 -59.11
N ARG A 149 -36.03 2.14 -58.76
CA ARG A 149 -36.82 1.22 -59.61
C ARG A 149 -38.33 1.29 -59.40
N THR A 150 -38.80 2.03 -58.39
CA THR A 150 -40.24 2.10 -58.03
C THR A 150 -40.88 3.45 -58.35
N ALA A 151 -40.17 4.37 -59.02
CA ALA A 151 -40.62 5.74 -59.28
C ALA A 151 -41.74 5.89 -60.35
N GLU A 152 -42.14 4.82 -61.07
CA GLU A 152 -43.15 4.90 -62.14
C GLU A 152 -44.60 4.71 -61.68
N ASN A 153 -44.85 4.31 -60.43
CA ASN A 153 -46.21 4.16 -59.90
C ASN A 153 -46.68 5.46 -59.22
N LYS A 154 -47.73 6.10 -59.78
CA LYS A 154 -48.31 7.35 -59.25
C LYS A 154 -48.79 7.26 -57.78
N GLY A 155 -49.17 6.07 -57.31
CA GLY A 155 -49.48 5.83 -55.89
C GLY A 155 -48.27 5.93 -54.95
N ILE A 156 -47.06 5.66 -55.47
CA ILE A 156 -45.81 5.72 -54.70
C ILE A 156 -45.39 7.17 -54.43
N ARG A 157 -45.74 8.13 -55.30
CA ARG A 157 -45.45 9.56 -55.07
C ARG A 157 -46.17 10.13 -53.84
N ILE A 158 -47.42 9.75 -53.60
CA ILE A 158 -48.18 10.22 -52.43
C ILE A 158 -47.59 9.63 -51.15
N PHE A 159 -47.27 8.33 -51.16
CA PHE A 159 -46.59 7.68 -50.04
C PHE A 159 -45.19 8.27 -49.79
N GLU A 160 -44.44 8.58 -50.84
CA GLU A 160 -43.12 9.20 -50.72
C GLU A 160 -43.19 10.62 -50.14
N LEU A 161 -44.17 11.44 -50.52
CA LEU A 161 -44.38 12.76 -49.92
C LEU A 161 -44.80 12.65 -48.45
N PHE A 162 -45.64 11.68 -48.09
CA PHE A 162 -46.02 11.44 -46.69
C PHE A 162 -44.83 10.97 -45.86
N VAL A 163 -44.04 10.02 -46.36
CA VAL A 163 -42.81 9.54 -45.72
C VAL A 163 -41.79 10.66 -45.60
N ARG A 164 -41.62 11.50 -46.63
CA ARG A 164 -40.70 12.65 -46.60
C ARG A 164 -41.15 13.70 -45.59
N SER A 165 -42.44 13.99 -45.49
CA SER A 165 -42.99 14.91 -44.48
C SER A 165 -42.79 14.39 -43.05
N ARG A 166 -43.11 13.10 -42.80
CA ARG A 166 -42.84 12.44 -41.51
C ARG A 166 -41.35 12.42 -41.17
N TYR A 167 -40.50 12.14 -42.15
CA TYR A 167 -39.04 12.11 -41.96
C TYR A 167 -38.49 13.48 -41.61
N ILE A 168 -38.97 14.57 -42.23
CA ILE A 168 -38.59 15.94 -41.87
C ILE A 168 -39.03 16.27 -40.44
N GLN A 169 -40.24 15.87 -40.04
CA GLN A 169 -40.75 16.14 -38.69
C GLN A 169 -39.98 15.35 -37.61
N VAL A 170 -39.67 14.08 -37.87
CA VAL A 170 -38.85 13.25 -36.97
C VAL A 170 -37.41 13.74 -36.95
N GLY A 171 -36.86 14.11 -38.10
CA GLY A 171 -35.53 14.69 -38.24
C GLY A 171 -35.38 15.99 -37.44
N GLY A 172 -36.36 16.89 -37.51
CA GLY A 172 -36.37 18.13 -36.74
C GLY A 172 -36.38 17.89 -35.23
N LYS A 173 -37.24 17.00 -34.74
CA LYS A 173 -37.28 16.63 -33.31
C LYS A 173 -36.01 15.93 -32.84
N LEU A 174 -35.42 15.08 -33.69
CA LEU A 174 -34.17 14.41 -33.37
C LEU A 174 -33.00 15.39 -33.33
N LEU A 175 -32.97 16.37 -34.23
CA LEU A 175 -31.92 17.40 -34.26
C LEU A 175 -32.05 18.35 -33.07
N ASP A 176 -33.27 18.70 -32.68
CA ASP A 176 -33.54 19.46 -31.44
C ASP A 176 -33.14 18.67 -30.18
N ALA A 177 -33.48 17.37 -30.12
CA ALA A 177 -33.01 16.50 -29.05
C ALA A 177 -31.47 16.33 -29.05
N LEU A 178 -30.85 16.17 -30.23
CA LEU A 178 -29.39 16.03 -30.36
C LEU A 178 -28.63 17.31 -30.02
N THR A 179 -29.27 18.48 -30.12
CA THR A 179 -28.64 19.77 -29.76
C THR A 179 -28.84 20.10 -28.28
N THR A 180 -29.99 19.73 -27.70
CA THR A 180 -30.31 20.04 -26.29
C THR A 180 -29.76 19.00 -25.31
N LEU A 181 -29.79 17.71 -25.64
CA LEU A 181 -29.39 16.64 -24.72
C LEU A 181 -27.91 16.69 -24.33
N PRO A 182 -26.94 16.95 -25.25
CA PRO A 182 -25.53 17.07 -24.87
C PRO A 182 -25.29 18.23 -23.92
N LEU A 183 -26.02 19.35 -24.06
CA LEU A 183 -25.87 20.49 -23.17
C LEU A 183 -26.26 20.12 -21.73
N LEU A 184 -27.39 19.44 -21.56
CA LEU A 184 -27.86 19.00 -20.24
C LEU A 184 -26.90 17.97 -19.63
N VAL A 185 -26.44 16.99 -20.42
CA VAL A 185 -25.50 15.96 -19.96
C VAL A 185 -24.13 16.55 -19.63
N ASN A 186 -23.67 17.53 -20.41
CA ASN A 186 -22.40 18.21 -20.12
C ASN A 186 -22.50 19.10 -18.88
N ALA A 187 -23.65 19.77 -18.67
CA ALA A 187 -23.89 20.55 -17.46
C ALA A 187 -23.91 19.67 -16.20
N THR A 188 -24.58 18.52 -16.24
CA THR A 188 -24.59 17.58 -15.10
C THR A 188 -23.22 16.98 -14.84
N ARG A 189 -22.46 16.62 -15.89
CA ARG A 189 -21.08 16.15 -15.77
C ARG A 189 -20.14 17.21 -15.19
N ALA A 190 -20.30 18.47 -15.58
CA ALA A 190 -19.51 19.58 -15.03
C ALA A 190 -19.77 19.77 -13.54
N VAL A 191 -21.05 19.84 -13.14
CA VAL A 191 -21.43 19.94 -11.72
C VAL A 191 -20.91 18.74 -10.91
N GLN A 192 -21.00 17.53 -11.46
CA GLN A 192 -20.47 16.34 -10.79
C GLN A 192 -18.95 16.41 -10.63
N ALA A 193 -18.22 16.86 -11.67
CA ALA A 193 -16.78 17.05 -11.60
C ALA A 193 -16.40 18.09 -10.53
N ASP A 194 -17.12 19.21 -10.45
CA ASP A 194 -16.91 20.25 -9.44
C ASP A 194 -17.15 19.71 -8.02
N VAL A 195 -18.23 18.95 -7.80
CA VAL A 195 -18.52 18.32 -6.50
C VAL A 195 -17.40 17.36 -6.11
N THR A 196 -16.89 16.55 -7.04
CA THR A 196 -15.77 15.64 -6.74
C THR A 196 -14.48 16.40 -6.47
N ALA A 197 -14.21 17.49 -7.20
CA ALA A 197 -13.03 18.33 -7.00
C ALA A 197 -13.05 18.97 -5.60
N ILE A 198 -14.18 19.57 -5.21
CA ILE A 198 -14.38 20.15 -3.88
C ILE A 198 -14.24 19.10 -2.78
N SER A 199 -14.78 17.89 -3.01
CA SER A 199 -14.64 16.77 -2.05
C SER A 199 -13.17 16.36 -1.86
N ILE A 200 -12.41 16.25 -2.96
CA ILE A 200 -10.98 15.95 -2.92
C ILE A 200 -10.20 17.07 -2.19
N GLU A 201 -10.48 18.33 -2.51
CA GLU A 201 -9.86 19.48 -1.84
C GLU A 201 -10.16 19.48 -0.34
N ALA A 202 -11.41 19.24 0.06
CA ALA A 202 -11.81 19.14 1.46
C ALA A 202 -11.09 17.98 2.17
N ALA A 203 -10.94 16.82 1.51
CA ALA A 203 -10.19 15.69 2.05
C ALA A 203 -8.69 16.01 2.22
N LEU A 204 -8.08 16.70 1.26
CA LEU A 204 -6.69 17.14 1.35
C LEU A 204 -6.48 18.17 2.47
N LEU A 205 -7.41 19.11 2.64
CA LEU A 205 -7.40 20.05 3.77
C LEU A 205 -7.50 19.31 5.10
N LYS A 206 -8.45 18.37 5.24
CA LYS A 206 -8.58 17.52 6.44
C LYS A 206 -7.29 16.76 6.75
N LEU A 207 -6.65 16.19 5.73
CA LEU A 207 -5.38 15.45 5.89
C LEU A 207 -4.23 16.38 6.28
N SER A 208 -4.16 17.59 5.74
CA SER A 208 -3.14 18.59 6.10
C SER A 208 -3.26 19.01 7.57
N ILE A 209 -4.49 19.18 8.07
CA ILE A 209 -4.78 19.51 9.48
C ILE A 209 -4.42 18.33 10.39
N LEU A 210 -4.79 17.10 10.02
CA LEU A 210 -4.39 15.92 10.78
C LEU A 210 -2.88 15.77 10.86
N ARG A 211 -2.16 16.01 9.75
CA ARG A 211 -0.70 15.97 9.71
C ARG A 211 -0.08 17.03 10.62
N SER A 212 -0.55 18.27 10.57
CA SER A 212 0.00 19.35 11.42
C SER A 212 -0.25 19.05 12.91
N ARG A 213 -1.43 18.52 13.26
CA ARG A 213 -1.74 18.10 14.64
C ARG A 213 -0.90 16.93 15.09
N ALA A 214 -0.73 15.90 14.27
CA ALA A 214 0.14 14.77 14.57
C ALA A 214 1.58 15.25 14.78
N HIS A 215 2.04 16.21 13.98
CA HIS A 215 3.36 16.80 14.13
C HIS A 215 3.48 17.58 15.46
N ILE A 216 2.48 18.38 15.83
CA ILE A 216 2.46 19.10 17.12
C ILE A 216 2.38 18.10 18.29
N ALA A 217 1.58 17.04 18.17
CA ALA A 217 1.45 16.01 19.20
C ALA A 217 2.75 15.22 19.40
N LEU A 218 3.44 14.86 18.31
CA LEU A 218 4.67 14.07 18.38
C LEU A 218 5.90 14.92 18.72
N TYR A 219 6.03 16.10 18.12
CA TYR A 219 7.24 16.92 18.22
C TYR A 219 7.08 18.17 19.07
N GLY A 220 5.85 18.64 19.29
CA GLY A 220 5.53 19.85 20.06
C GLY A 220 5.29 19.61 21.55
N HIS A 221 5.35 18.37 22.04
CA HIS A 221 5.27 18.10 23.47
C HIS A 221 6.58 18.53 24.16
N SER A 222 6.56 19.73 24.74
CA SER A 222 7.52 20.15 25.75
C SER A 222 7.10 19.54 27.10
N SER A 223 8.01 18.85 27.78
CA SER A 223 7.73 18.35 29.13
C SER A 223 7.41 19.52 30.06
N TYR A 224 6.33 19.42 30.86
CA TYR A 224 5.96 20.47 31.83
C TYR A 224 7.07 20.76 32.84
N LYS A 225 7.93 19.77 33.12
CA LYS A 225 9.06 19.91 34.05
C LYS A 225 10.27 20.62 33.44
N ALA A 226 10.37 20.65 32.12
CA ALA A 226 11.50 21.24 31.40
C ALA A 226 11.01 21.72 30.02
N PRO A 227 10.46 22.95 29.91
CA PRO A 227 9.88 23.45 28.67
C PRO A 227 10.89 23.59 27.52
N GLY A 228 12.21 23.59 27.83
CA GLY A 228 13.27 23.54 26.85
C GLY A 228 13.50 22.15 26.23
N ASP A 229 13.21 21.07 26.97
CA ASP A 229 13.41 19.70 26.48
C ASP A 229 12.26 19.28 25.57
N THR A 230 12.41 19.63 24.30
CA THR A 230 11.54 19.18 23.22
C THR A 230 11.92 17.77 22.78
N MET A 231 10.96 17.02 22.22
CA MET A 231 11.21 15.70 21.60
C MET A 231 12.39 15.74 20.61
N ASN A 232 12.55 16.85 19.88
CA ASN A 232 13.67 17.05 18.97
C ASN A 232 15.03 17.08 19.68
N GLN A 233 15.09 17.70 20.85
CA GLN A 233 16.29 17.71 21.69
C GLN A 233 16.59 16.32 22.26
N ALA A 234 15.56 15.58 22.68
CA ALA A 234 15.71 14.19 23.11
C ALA A 234 16.23 13.29 21.97
N LEU A 235 15.69 13.45 20.75
CA LEU A 235 16.17 12.74 19.56
C LEU A 235 17.61 13.14 19.20
N ALA A 236 17.94 14.42 19.25
CA ALA A 236 19.31 14.90 19.01
C ALA A 236 20.28 14.35 20.05
N ALA A 237 19.91 14.32 21.33
CA ALA A 237 20.70 13.74 22.41
C ALA A 237 20.88 12.23 22.22
N ALA A 238 19.82 11.50 21.87
CA ALA A 238 19.89 10.07 21.56
C ALA A 238 20.79 9.79 20.36
N HIS A 239 20.67 10.56 19.28
CA HIS A 239 21.52 10.46 18.10
C HIS A 239 22.99 10.72 18.42
N ASN A 240 23.28 11.78 19.19
CA ASN A 240 24.64 12.09 19.62
C ASN A 240 25.21 10.97 20.51
N LYS A 241 24.41 10.39 21.41
CA LYS A 241 24.81 9.24 22.23
C LYS A 241 25.12 8.00 21.39
N LEU A 242 24.35 7.75 20.32
CA LEU A 242 24.62 6.68 19.37
C LEU A 242 25.92 6.93 18.61
N ARG A 243 26.17 8.15 18.12
CA ARG A 243 27.43 8.52 17.47
C ARG A 243 28.65 8.36 18.37
N VAL A 244 28.53 8.69 19.66
CA VAL A 244 29.61 8.46 20.63
C VAL A 244 29.88 6.97 20.80
N ARG A 245 28.83 6.14 20.88
CA ARG A 245 28.98 4.67 20.97
C ARG A 245 29.58 4.07 19.72
N GLU A 246 29.17 4.52 18.54
CA GLU A 246 29.72 4.08 17.25
C GLU A 246 31.24 4.32 17.20
N ARG A 247 31.70 5.54 17.52
CA ARG A 247 33.14 5.83 17.59
C ARG A 247 33.87 5.00 18.65
N ALA A 248 33.23 4.72 19.77
CA ALA A 248 33.82 3.87 20.80
C ALA A 248 34.00 2.43 20.30
N GLN A 249 33.03 1.90 19.55
CA GLN A 249 33.10 0.58 18.92
C GLN A 249 34.18 0.55 17.82
N GLU A 250 34.25 1.55 16.96
CA GLU A 250 35.31 1.65 15.94
C GLU A 250 36.72 1.64 16.57
N ASN A 251 36.90 2.34 17.69
CA ASN A 251 38.17 2.34 18.42
C ASN A 251 38.49 0.97 19.04
N GLU A 252 37.48 0.27 19.57
CA GLU A 252 37.63 -1.08 20.11
C GLU A 252 37.98 -2.08 19.00
N GLU A 253 37.30 -2.01 17.85
CA GLU A 253 37.59 -2.84 16.68
C GLU A 253 39.02 -2.61 16.17
N HIS A 254 39.45 -1.35 16.09
CA HIS A 254 40.83 -1.03 15.71
C HIS A 254 41.85 -1.60 16.71
N TYR A 255 41.57 -1.50 18.02
CA TYR A 255 42.42 -2.06 19.06
C TYR A 255 42.50 -3.59 18.98
N LEU A 256 41.37 -4.27 18.78
CA LEU A 256 41.32 -5.72 18.60
C LEU A 256 42.02 -6.15 17.31
N GLY A 257 41.82 -5.42 16.21
CA GLY A 257 42.52 -5.64 14.94
C GLY A 257 44.04 -5.58 15.09
N ALA A 258 44.55 -4.59 15.84
CA ALA A 258 45.98 -4.51 16.15
C ALA A 258 46.49 -5.74 16.94
N LYS A 259 45.70 -6.23 17.91
CA LYS A 259 46.05 -7.47 18.63
C LYS A 259 46.02 -8.70 17.74
N PHE A 260 45.01 -8.84 16.88
CA PHE A 260 44.94 -9.94 15.93
C PHE A 260 46.14 -9.94 14.98
N ALA A 261 46.56 -8.77 14.48
CA ALA A 261 47.76 -8.66 13.67
C ALA A 261 49.03 -9.12 14.42
N LEU A 262 49.14 -8.84 15.73
CA LEU A 262 50.24 -9.35 16.55
C LEU A 262 50.19 -10.88 16.71
N TYR A 263 49.00 -11.44 16.94
CA TYR A 263 48.83 -12.90 17.05
C TYR A 263 49.06 -13.61 15.73
N GLU A 264 48.58 -13.07 14.61
CA GLU A 264 48.89 -13.56 13.28
C GLU A 264 50.38 -13.47 12.97
N GLY A 265 51.06 -12.42 13.41
CA GLY A 265 52.52 -12.32 13.32
C GLY A 265 53.23 -13.42 14.11
N LEU A 266 52.76 -13.71 15.32
CA LEU A 266 53.30 -14.79 16.16
C LEU A 266 53.03 -16.17 15.57
N LEU A 267 51.81 -16.41 15.07
CA LEU A 267 51.44 -17.63 14.36
C LEU A 267 52.26 -17.79 13.07
N GLY A 268 52.46 -16.71 12.31
CA GLY A 268 53.30 -16.71 11.12
C GLY A 268 54.77 -17.03 11.39
N LEU A 269 55.28 -16.78 12.60
CA LEU A 269 56.61 -17.24 13.02
C LEU A 269 56.62 -18.76 13.28
N VAL A 270 55.53 -19.32 13.79
CA VAL A 270 55.38 -20.76 14.07
C VAL A 270 55.10 -21.57 12.78
N ASP A 271 54.25 -21.05 11.89
CA ASP A 271 53.75 -21.73 10.69
C ASP A 271 54.60 -21.50 9.44
N ARG A 272 55.67 -20.69 9.50
CA ARG A 272 56.63 -20.63 8.39
C ARG A 272 57.14 -22.05 8.11
N ARG A 273 57.28 -22.39 6.83
CA ARG A 273 57.56 -23.74 6.30
C ARG A 273 58.84 -24.41 6.83
N GLU A 274 59.65 -23.65 7.57
CA GLU A 274 60.88 -24.06 8.30
C GLU A 274 60.84 -23.58 9.77
N GLY A 275 59.65 -23.53 10.37
CA GLY A 275 59.44 -23.06 11.73
C GLY A 275 60.06 -24.02 12.74
N GLY A 276 60.77 -23.48 13.73
CA GLY A 276 61.46 -24.27 14.75
C GLY A 276 60.56 -25.27 15.50
N PHE A 277 59.25 -25.02 15.58
CA PHE A 277 58.31 -25.98 16.17
C PHE A 277 58.12 -27.22 15.29
N ALA A 278 57.96 -27.05 13.98
CA ALA A 278 57.91 -28.18 13.05
C ALA A 278 59.20 -28.99 13.08
N GLN A 279 60.35 -28.32 13.22
CA GLN A 279 61.64 -28.98 13.42
C GLN A 279 61.74 -29.73 14.75
N VAL A 280 61.30 -29.14 15.86
CA VAL A 280 61.26 -29.83 17.17
C VAL A 280 60.34 -31.05 17.13
N VAL A 281 59.19 -30.96 16.46
CA VAL A 281 58.29 -32.11 16.27
C VAL A 281 58.95 -33.18 15.39
N ALA A 282 59.63 -32.79 14.31
CA ALA A 282 60.37 -33.71 13.44
C ALA A 282 61.54 -34.39 14.17
N ASP A 283 62.34 -33.63 14.93
CA ASP A 283 63.46 -34.14 15.72
C ASP A 283 62.98 -35.06 16.83
N MET A 284 61.89 -34.73 17.52
CA MET A 284 61.30 -35.60 18.53
C MET A 284 60.74 -36.89 17.92
N ALA A 285 60.14 -36.82 16.72
CA ALA A 285 59.74 -38.02 15.98
C ALA A 285 60.96 -38.88 15.59
N ARG A 286 62.08 -38.25 15.20
CA ARG A 286 63.34 -38.91 14.88
C ARG A 286 63.95 -39.62 16.09
N VAL A 287 64.06 -38.93 17.21
CA VAL A 287 64.60 -39.49 18.47
C VAL A 287 63.75 -40.66 18.97
N LYS A 288 62.42 -40.58 18.87
CA LYS A 288 61.54 -41.72 19.22
C LYS A 288 61.79 -42.93 18.32
N LYS A 289 62.00 -42.72 17.02
CA LYS A 289 62.30 -43.80 16.07
C LYS A 289 63.65 -44.45 16.39
N GLU A 290 64.69 -43.65 16.61
CA GLU A 290 66.03 -44.13 16.99
C GLU A 290 66.01 -44.86 18.34
N ALA A 291 65.25 -44.37 19.32
CA ALA A 291 65.08 -45.03 20.63
C ALA A 291 64.37 -46.39 20.51
N GLU A 292 63.35 -46.50 19.66
CA GLU A 292 62.67 -47.78 19.41
C GLU A 292 63.55 -48.76 18.61
N GLU A 293 64.37 -48.28 17.68
CA GLU A 293 65.36 -49.09 16.97
C GLU A 293 66.44 -49.61 17.93
N CYS A 294 66.99 -48.73 18.77
CA CYS A 294 67.92 -49.11 19.84
C CYS A 294 67.29 -50.15 20.77
N LYS A 295 66.04 -49.94 21.22
CA LYS A 295 65.31 -50.91 22.05
C LYS A 295 65.10 -52.26 21.35
N LYS A 296 64.97 -52.30 20.02
CA LYS A 296 64.93 -53.56 19.26
C LYS A 296 66.30 -54.22 19.19
N ASP A 297 67.37 -53.46 19.01
CA ASP A 297 68.73 -54.00 18.95
C ASP A 297 69.21 -54.52 20.32
N LEU A 298 68.87 -53.83 21.42
CA LEU A 298 69.14 -54.32 22.77
C LEU A 298 68.44 -55.66 23.03
N ARG A 299 67.19 -55.82 22.56
CA ARG A 299 66.49 -57.10 22.60
C ARG A 299 67.18 -58.20 21.80
N ARG A 300 67.78 -57.87 20.64
CA ARG A 300 68.56 -58.83 19.83
C ARG A 300 69.86 -59.27 20.52
N LEU A 301 70.46 -58.38 21.32
CA LEU A 301 71.66 -58.67 22.11
C LEU A 301 71.37 -59.43 23.42
N GLY A 302 70.12 -59.87 23.64
CA GLY A 302 69.73 -60.60 24.84
C GLY A 302 69.53 -59.71 26.07
N TRP A 303 69.52 -58.38 25.91
CA TRP A 303 69.16 -57.48 26.99
C TRP A 303 67.62 -57.40 27.10
N THR A 304 67.07 -58.30 27.91
CA THR A 304 65.73 -58.18 28.48
C THR A 304 65.85 -57.24 29.67
N GLY A 305 65.64 -55.95 29.43
CA GLY A 305 65.71 -54.93 30.47
C GLY A 305 64.67 -55.17 31.56
N ASP A 306 65.08 -55.87 32.61
CA ASP A 306 64.47 -55.81 33.94
C ASP A 306 65.04 -54.61 34.71
#